data_AF-A0A946MLL3-F1
#
_entry.id   AF-A0A946MLL3-F1
#
_cell.length_a   1.000
_cell.length_b   1.000
_cell.length_c   1.000
_cell.angle_alpha   90.00
_cell.angle_beta   90.00
_cell.angle_gamma   90.00
#
_symmetry.space_group_name_H-M   'P 1'
#
loop_
_entity.id
_entity.type
_entity.pdbx_description
1 polymer ?
#
loop_
_entity_poly.entity_id
_entity_poly.type
_entity_poly.pdbx_seq_one_letter_code
_entity_poly.pdbx_strand_id
1 'polypeptide(L)'
;MQETLTTDEKSEQNKKDIIDEGVEAGLSRLTPQKISQVINQVLTKETGPRFKAYVETCMRCGLCADACSIFLSNDRDPKFSPAAKVKLTILEMINKKGEVSKQFLKDTVRIAHTECNACKRCSMYCPFGIDIAYMMLQVRRICHKLEITPLYIQDTVNSHSATMNQMWVKEDEWIDTLQWQEEDAREEFENLRIPLDKDGADIMYSV
;
A
#
# COMPACT_ATOMS: atom_id res chain seq x y z
N MET A 1 -31.58 -14.93 -33.26
CA MET A 1 -30.15 -14.65 -33.51
C MET A 1 -29.45 -14.75 -32.16
N GLN A 2 -29.04 -15.96 -31.80
CA GLN A 2 -28.30 -16.24 -30.57
C GLN A 2 -26.82 -15.99 -30.90
N GLU A 3 -26.31 -14.81 -30.56
CA GLU A 3 -24.87 -14.60 -30.51
C GLU A 3 -24.38 -15.13 -29.16
N THR A 4 -23.81 -16.33 -29.23
CA THR A 4 -22.94 -16.91 -28.23
C THR A 4 -21.85 -15.90 -27.86
N LEU A 5 -21.93 -15.36 -26.65
CA LEU A 5 -20.83 -14.71 -25.96
C LEU A 5 -19.70 -15.74 -25.81
N THR A 6 -18.80 -15.76 -26.77
CA THR A 6 -17.50 -16.42 -26.65
C THR A 6 -16.80 -15.74 -25.48
N THR A 7 -16.70 -16.46 -24.37
CA THR A 7 -15.87 -16.10 -23.22
C THR A 7 -14.46 -15.86 -23.73
N ASP A 8 -14.05 -14.60 -23.77
CA ASP A 8 -12.70 -14.19 -24.16
C ASP A 8 -11.68 -14.91 -23.28
N GLU A 9 -11.03 -15.93 -23.85
CA GLU A 9 -9.86 -16.65 -23.32
C GLU A 9 -8.63 -15.72 -23.12
N LYS A 10 -8.77 -14.41 -23.37
CA LYS A 10 -7.71 -13.41 -23.30
C LYS A 10 -7.42 -12.88 -21.89
N SER A 11 -8.27 -13.11 -20.89
CA SER A 11 -8.05 -12.57 -19.54
C SER A 11 -7.09 -13.39 -18.66
N GLU A 12 -6.63 -14.56 -19.10
CA GLU A 12 -5.72 -15.42 -18.31
C GLU A 12 -4.24 -15.26 -18.67
N GLN A 13 -3.91 -14.65 -19.81
CA GLN A 13 -2.54 -14.56 -20.34
C GLN A 13 -1.84 -13.26 -19.95
N ASN A 14 -1.37 -13.13 -18.69
CA ASN A 14 -0.12 -12.40 -18.30
C ASN A 14 0.02 -12.08 -16.80
N LYS A 15 -0.41 -12.94 -15.87
CA LYS A 15 0.08 -12.82 -14.49
C LYS A 15 1.45 -13.49 -14.40
N LYS A 16 2.51 -12.80 -14.84
CA LYS A 16 3.86 -13.13 -14.38
C LYS A 16 3.81 -13.10 -12.85
N ASP A 17 4.12 -14.22 -12.22
CA ASP A 17 4.26 -14.28 -10.77
C ASP A 17 5.41 -13.34 -10.40
N ILE A 18 5.09 -12.15 -9.89
CA ILE A 18 6.09 -11.19 -9.44
C ILE A 18 6.61 -11.75 -8.12
N ILE A 19 7.86 -12.21 -8.15
CA ILE A 19 8.56 -12.74 -6.98
C ILE A 19 9.28 -11.57 -6.31
N ASP A 20 8.92 -11.28 -5.06
CA ASP A 20 9.63 -10.31 -4.22
C ASP A 20 10.47 -11.09 -3.19
N GLU A 21 11.78 -10.92 -3.24
CA GLU A 21 12.72 -11.67 -2.38
C GLU A 21 12.49 -11.42 -0.90
N GLY A 22 12.12 -10.19 -0.51
CA GLY A 22 11.83 -9.84 0.88
C GLY A 22 10.59 -10.58 1.39
N VAL A 23 9.56 -10.64 0.57
CA VAL A 23 8.31 -11.37 0.87
C VAL A 23 8.57 -12.88 0.97
N GLU A 24 9.26 -13.48 0.00
CA GLU A 24 9.55 -14.92 0.00
C GLU A 24 10.44 -15.31 1.19
N ALA A 25 11.47 -14.52 1.48
CA ALA A 25 12.33 -14.73 2.64
C ALA A 25 11.52 -14.67 3.94
N GLY A 26 10.65 -13.66 4.10
CA GLY A 26 9.74 -13.55 5.24
C GLY A 26 8.82 -14.76 5.37
N LEU A 27 8.13 -15.13 4.29
CA LEU A 27 7.22 -16.28 4.25
C LEU A 27 7.94 -17.59 4.62
N SER A 28 9.19 -17.79 4.20
CA SER A 28 9.95 -19.00 4.52
C SER A 28 10.13 -19.20 6.03
N ARG A 29 10.31 -18.12 6.79
CA ARG A 29 10.52 -18.12 8.25
C ARG A 29 9.24 -18.23 9.07
N LEU A 30 8.08 -17.97 8.47
CA LEU A 30 6.80 -17.96 9.19
C LEU A 30 6.29 -19.37 9.54
N THR A 31 5.84 -19.52 10.79
CA THR A 31 5.10 -20.69 11.29
C THR A 31 3.60 -20.38 11.36
N PRO A 32 2.71 -21.38 11.26
CA PRO A 32 1.26 -21.18 11.40
C PRO A 32 0.88 -20.47 12.72
N GLN A 33 1.58 -20.78 13.81
CA GLN A 33 1.34 -20.18 15.12
C GLN A 33 1.71 -18.70 15.14
N LYS A 34 2.83 -18.31 14.52
CA LYS A 34 3.24 -16.91 14.41
C LYS A 34 2.24 -16.11 13.56
N ILE A 35 1.77 -16.70 12.46
CA ILE A 35 0.79 -16.09 11.56
C ILE A 35 -0.50 -15.75 12.32
N SER A 36 -1.11 -16.76 12.96
CA SER A 36 -2.36 -16.55 13.68
C SER A 36 -2.21 -15.62 14.88
N GLN A 37 -1.09 -15.70 15.61
CA GLN A 37 -0.80 -14.80 16.72
C GLN A 37 -0.73 -13.34 16.29
N VAL A 38 0.04 -13.03 15.23
CA VAL A 38 0.21 -11.65 14.76
C VAL A 38 -1.08 -11.09 14.17
N ILE A 39 -1.79 -11.86 13.36
CA ILE A 39 -3.08 -11.44 12.78
C ILE A 39 -4.07 -11.11 13.90
N ASN A 40 -4.25 -12.02 14.86
CA ASN A 40 -5.17 -11.81 15.96
C ASN A 40 -4.73 -10.66 16.87
N GLN A 41 -3.42 -10.50 17.12
CA GLN A 41 -2.91 -9.35 17.87
C GLN A 41 -3.35 -8.04 17.21
N VAL A 42 -3.16 -7.88 15.90
CA VAL A 42 -3.56 -6.65 15.21
C VAL A 42 -5.08 -6.49 15.26
N LEU A 43 -5.84 -7.48 14.78
CA LEU A 43 -7.30 -7.38 14.58
C LEU A 43 -8.13 -7.34 15.87
N THR A 44 -7.57 -7.74 17.02
CA THR A 44 -8.32 -7.79 18.29
C THR A 44 -7.79 -6.85 19.36
N LYS A 45 -6.48 -6.60 19.39
CA LYS A 45 -5.84 -5.80 20.46
C LYS A 45 -5.42 -4.41 19.99
N GLU A 46 -5.04 -4.26 18.72
CA GLU A 46 -4.48 -3.01 18.20
C GLU A 46 -5.50 -2.22 17.38
N THR A 47 -6.47 -2.91 16.75
CA THR A 47 -7.59 -2.25 16.08
C THR A 47 -8.73 -1.97 17.07
N GLY A 48 -9.06 -0.70 17.27
CA GLY A 48 -10.13 -0.28 18.18
C GLY A 48 -11.56 -0.51 17.66
N PRO A 49 -12.59 -0.08 18.42
CA PRO A 49 -14.01 -0.28 18.08
C PRO A 49 -14.41 0.21 16.68
N ARG A 50 -13.74 1.27 16.19
CA ARG A 50 -13.93 1.82 14.84
C ARG A 50 -13.70 0.79 13.75
N PHE A 51 -12.64 -0.02 13.86
CA PHE A 51 -12.34 -1.05 12.88
C PHE A 51 -13.43 -2.14 12.86
N LYS A 52 -13.84 -2.58 14.05
CA LYS A 52 -14.92 -3.57 14.20
C LYS A 52 -16.23 -3.08 13.57
N ALA A 53 -16.62 -1.83 13.86
CA ALA A 53 -17.81 -1.23 13.27
C ALA A 53 -17.73 -1.20 11.74
N TYR A 54 -16.58 -0.84 11.16
CA TYR A 54 -16.39 -0.85 9.71
C TYR A 54 -16.54 -2.23 9.07
N VAL A 55 -15.94 -3.25 9.68
CA VAL A 55 -16.03 -4.63 9.20
C VAL A 55 -17.48 -5.13 9.26
N GLU A 56 -18.18 -4.87 10.36
CA GLU A 56 -19.55 -5.35 10.60
C GLU A 56 -20.61 -4.59 9.78
N THR A 57 -20.37 -3.30 9.49
CA THR A 57 -21.33 -2.44 8.77
C THR A 57 -21.26 -2.62 7.25
N CYS A 58 -20.13 -3.09 6.71
CA CYS A 58 -19.94 -3.20 5.27
C CYS A 58 -20.92 -4.19 4.62
N MET A 59 -21.96 -3.68 3.95
CA MET A 59 -22.94 -4.49 3.21
C MET A 59 -22.44 -4.98 1.84
N ARG A 60 -21.19 -4.65 1.47
CA ARG A 60 -20.57 -5.03 0.18
C ARG A 60 -21.39 -4.58 -1.05
N CYS A 61 -22.02 -3.41 -0.94
CA CYS A 61 -22.88 -2.83 -1.98
C CYS A 61 -22.16 -2.37 -3.26
N GLY A 62 -20.83 -2.31 -3.27
CA GLY A 62 -20.04 -1.97 -4.45
C GLY A 62 -20.00 -0.48 -4.81
N LEU A 63 -20.71 0.41 -4.10
CA LEU A 63 -20.74 1.86 -4.39
C LEU A 63 -19.37 2.55 -4.32
N CYS A 64 -18.40 1.95 -3.61
CA CYS A 64 -17.02 2.42 -3.55
C CYS A 64 -16.20 2.08 -4.81
N ALA A 65 -16.69 1.21 -5.70
CA ALA A 65 -15.93 0.66 -6.83
C ALA A 65 -15.56 1.75 -7.85
N ASP A 66 -16.53 2.52 -8.35
CA ASP A 66 -16.29 3.58 -9.34
C ASP A 66 -15.43 4.74 -8.81
N ALA A 67 -15.28 4.85 -7.49
CA ALA A 67 -14.36 5.82 -6.89
C ALA A 67 -12.89 5.37 -6.94
N CYS A 68 -12.62 4.09 -7.15
CA CYS A 68 -11.28 3.51 -7.07
C CYS A 68 -10.59 3.48 -8.44
N SER A 69 -9.49 4.23 -8.59
CA SER A 69 -8.69 4.23 -9.82
C SER A 69 -8.20 2.83 -10.20
N ILE A 70 -7.77 2.02 -9.23
CA ILE A 70 -7.30 0.66 -9.49
C ILE A 70 -8.41 -0.22 -10.06
N PHE A 71 -9.65 -0.11 -9.56
CA PHE A 71 -10.78 -0.84 -10.12
C PHE A 71 -11.08 -0.40 -11.57
N LEU A 72 -11.06 0.91 -11.83
CA LEU A 72 -11.30 1.46 -13.17
C LEU A 72 -10.21 1.10 -14.18
N SER A 73 -8.95 1.05 -13.74
CA SER A 73 -7.79 0.72 -14.60
C SER A 73 -7.60 -0.78 -14.83
N ASN A 74 -8.42 -1.64 -14.22
CA ASN A 74 -8.36 -3.10 -14.38
C ASN A 74 -9.71 -3.62 -14.91
N ASP A 75 -10.23 -2.99 -15.97
CA ASP A 75 -11.45 -3.39 -16.68
C ASP A 75 -12.67 -3.62 -15.79
N ARG A 76 -12.75 -2.90 -14.66
CA ARG A 76 -13.82 -3.04 -13.67
C ARG A 76 -13.95 -4.48 -13.16
N ASP A 77 -12.87 -5.27 -13.12
CA ASP A 77 -12.88 -6.61 -12.51
C ASP A 77 -13.24 -6.47 -11.01
N PRO A 78 -14.33 -7.12 -10.55
CA PRO A 78 -14.80 -7.04 -9.17
C PRO A 78 -13.73 -7.32 -8.11
N LYS A 79 -12.69 -8.13 -8.43
CA LYS A 79 -11.58 -8.45 -7.53
C LYS A 79 -10.80 -7.21 -7.09
N PHE A 80 -10.72 -6.17 -7.94
CA PHE A 80 -10.01 -4.93 -7.64
C PHE A 80 -10.88 -3.88 -6.92
N SER A 81 -12.18 -4.16 -6.74
CA SER A 81 -13.07 -3.24 -6.03
C SER A 81 -12.65 -3.07 -4.56
N PRO A 82 -12.82 -1.89 -3.94
CA PRO A 82 -12.43 -1.69 -2.54
C PRO A 82 -13.12 -2.67 -1.57
N ALA A 83 -14.39 -2.99 -1.81
CA ALA A 83 -15.12 -3.98 -1.01
C ALA A 83 -14.54 -5.40 -1.17
N ALA A 84 -14.11 -5.78 -2.38
CA ALA A 84 -13.46 -7.07 -2.61
C ALA A 84 -12.10 -7.15 -1.89
N LYS A 85 -11.31 -6.07 -1.86
CA LYS A 85 -10.03 -6.03 -1.13
C LYS A 85 -10.21 -6.34 0.35
N VAL A 86 -11.24 -5.77 0.99
CA VAL A 86 -11.60 -6.09 2.39
C VAL A 86 -12.05 -7.55 2.53
N LYS A 87 -12.82 -8.06 1.56
CA LYS A 87 -13.27 -9.47 1.55
C LYS A 87 -12.12 -10.46 1.42
N LEU A 88 -11.21 -10.21 0.49
CA LEU A 88 -10.09 -11.08 0.14
C LEU A 88 -8.93 -11.00 1.14
N THR A 89 -8.98 -10.08 2.11
CA THR A 89 -7.94 -9.92 3.13
C THR A 89 -8.54 -10.04 4.54
N ILE A 90 -9.08 -8.95 5.07
CA ILE A 90 -9.54 -8.82 6.45
C ILE A 90 -10.62 -9.85 6.80
N LEU A 91 -11.65 -9.98 5.96
CA LEU A 91 -12.75 -10.90 6.26
C LEU A 91 -12.29 -12.35 6.26
N GLU A 92 -11.39 -12.74 5.35
CA GLU A 92 -10.81 -14.08 5.35
C GLU A 92 -9.98 -14.34 6.62
N MET A 93 -9.16 -13.37 7.03
CA MET A 93 -8.39 -13.45 8.28
C MET A 93 -9.30 -13.59 9.51
N ILE A 94 -10.42 -12.86 9.56
CA ILE A 94 -11.39 -12.95 10.66
C ILE A 94 -12.10 -14.30 10.65
N ASN A 95 -12.62 -14.72 9.49
CA ASN A 95 -13.36 -15.97 9.34
C ASN A 95 -12.51 -17.20 9.71
N LYS A 96 -11.24 -17.19 9.33
CA LYS A 96 -10.27 -18.24 9.66
C LYS A 96 -9.57 -18.03 11.00
N LYS A 97 -9.95 -17.02 11.79
CA LYS A 97 -9.31 -16.72 13.09
C LYS A 97 -7.78 -16.60 13.00
N GLY A 98 -7.29 -16.05 11.88
CA GLY A 98 -5.87 -15.91 11.56
C GLY A 98 -5.17 -17.19 11.06
N GLU A 99 -5.87 -18.32 10.93
CA GLU A 99 -5.33 -19.59 10.41
C GLU A 99 -5.34 -19.59 8.87
N VAL A 100 -4.42 -18.82 8.27
CA VAL A 100 -4.33 -18.62 6.82
C VAL A 100 -3.04 -19.20 6.24
N SER A 101 -3.06 -19.54 4.96
CA SER A 101 -1.90 -20.11 4.26
C SER A 101 -0.86 -19.06 3.88
N LYS A 102 0.38 -19.49 3.61
CA LYS A 102 1.43 -18.62 3.07
C LYS A 102 1.06 -18.04 1.71
N GLN A 103 0.37 -18.82 0.86
CA GLN A 103 -0.14 -18.35 -0.43
C GLN A 103 -1.14 -17.20 -0.25
N PHE A 104 -2.07 -17.32 0.71
CA PHE A 104 -3.01 -16.25 1.03
C PHE A 104 -2.28 -14.97 1.49
N LEU A 105 -1.20 -15.10 2.27
CA LEU A 105 -0.40 -13.95 2.69
C LEU A 105 0.32 -13.29 1.50
N LYS A 106 0.81 -14.07 0.54
CA LYS A 106 1.39 -13.54 -0.71
C LYS A 106 0.36 -12.73 -1.50
N ASP A 107 -0.86 -13.24 -1.64
CA ASP A 107 -1.96 -12.51 -2.28
C ASP A 107 -2.37 -11.26 -1.49
N THR A 108 -2.34 -11.34 -0.17
CA THR A 108 -2.61 -10.21 0.73
C THR A 108 -1.59 -9.09 0.54
N VAL A 109 -0.30 -9.41 0.44
CA VAL A 109 0.76 -8.44 0.19
C VAL A 109 0.52 -7.74 -1.15
N ARG A 110 0.24 -8.50 -2.21
CA ARG A 110 -0.12 -7.97 -3.52
C ARG A 110 -1.30 -6.99 -3.43
N ILE A 111 -2.42 -7.41 -2.85
CA ILE A 111 -3.62 -6.56 -2.70
C ILE A 111 -3.31 -5.28 -1.91
N ALA A 112 -2.57 -5.39 -0.81
CA ALA A 112 -2.34 -4.26 0.10
C ALA A 112 -1.32 -3.24 -0.45
N HIS A 113 -0.31 -3.69 -1.18
CA HIS A 113 0.80 -2.84 -1.62
C HIS A 113 0.71 -2.44 -3.10
N THR A 114 0.16 -3.28 -3.99
CA THR A 114 0.11 -2.97 -5.43
C THR A 114 -1.29 -2.57 -5.90
N GLU A 115 -2.35 -3.04 -5.23
CA GLU A 115 -3.72 -2.77 -5.66
C GLU A 115 -4.44 -1.69 -4.85
N CYS A 116 -3.83 -1.12 -3.82
CA CYS A 116 -4.44 -0.08 -2.99
C CYS A 116 -3.46 1.06 -2.74
N ASN A 117 -3.81 2.29 -3.14
CA ASN A 117 -3.00 3.48 -2.88
C ASN A 117 -3.32 4.16 -1.54
N ALA A 118 -4.26 3.62 -0.76
CA ALA A 118 -4.77 4.23 0.47
C ALA A 118 -5.25 5.70 0.30
N CYS A 119 -5.68 6.09 -0.92
CA CYS A 119 -6.05 7.46 -1.29
C CYS A 119 -7.40 7.95 -0.72
N LYS A 120 -8.11 7.11 0.06
CA LYS A 120 -9.40 7.41 0.72
C LYS A 120 -10.58 7.79 -0.18
N ARG A 121 -10.44 7.77 -1.52
CA ARG A 121 -11.57 7.99 -2.44
C ARG A 121 -12.75 7.06 -2.16
N CYS A 122 -12.50 5.77 -1.92
CA CYS A 122 -13.54 4.82 -1.54
C CYS A 122 -14.31 5.20 -0.28
N SER A 123 -13.65 5.85 0.68
CA SER A 123 -14.24 6.28 1.95
C SER A 123 -15.22 7.45 1.75
N MET A 124 -14.93 8.36 0.82
CA MET A 124 -15.81 9.49 0.48
C MET A 124 -17.12 9.05 -0.19
N TYR A 125 -17.12 7.92 -0.89
CA TYR A 125 -18.27 7.38 -1.63
C TYR A 125 -19.03 6.29 -0.85
N CYS A 126 -18.55 5.92 0.34
CA CYS A 126 -19.27 4.95 1.15
C CYS A 126 -20.46 5.61 1.85
N PRO A 127 -21.72 5.18 1.62
CA PRO A 127 -22.87 5.77 2.30
C PRO A 127 -22.89 5.52 3.81
N PHE A 128 -22.07 4.58 4.30
CA PHE A 128 -21.91 4.25 5.72
C PHE A 128 -20.67 4.90 6.35
N GLY A 129 -19.89 5.70 5.60
CA GLY A 129 -18.68 6.34 6.12
C GLY A 129 -17.54 5.37 6.47
N ILE A 130 -17.50 4.20 5.81
CA ILE A 130 -16.47 3.18 6.05
C ILE A 130 -15.14 3.62 5.43
N ASP A 131 -14.09 3.71 6.24
CA ASP A 131 -12.74 4.05 5.77
C ASP A 131 -11.96 2.80 5.37
N ILE A 132 -12.14 2.36 4.11
CA ILE A 132 -11.43 1.19 3.58
C ILE A 132 -9.92 1.44 3.49
N ALA A 133 -9.47 2.67 3.26
CA ALA A 133 -8.04 2.96 3.25
C ALA A 133 -7.42 2.70 4.63
N TYR A 134 -8.08 3.14 5.71
CA TYR A 134 -7.67 2.82 7.08
C TYR A 134 -7.63 1.31 7.33
N MET A 135 -8.63 0.56 6.83
CA MET A 135 -8.66 -0.90 6.94
C MET A 135 -7.47 -1.53 6.21
N MET A 136 -7.14 -1.09 4.99
CA MET A 136 -5.98 -1.58 4.24
C MET A 136 -4.64 -1.21 4.89
N LEU A 137 -4.56 -0.09 5.62
CA LEU A 137 -3.38 0.22 6.45
C LEU A 137 -3.20 -0.80 7.58
N GLN A 138 -4.29 -1.37 8.14
CA GLN A 138 -4.18 -2.47 9.11
C GLN A 138 -3.65 -3.75 8.46
N VAL A 139 -4.03 -4.02 7.20
CA VAL A 139 -3.47 -5.13 6.42
C VAL A 139 -1.97 -4.94 6.21
N ARG A 140 -1.53 -3.75 5.79
CA ARG A 140 -0.09 -3.43 5.66
C ARG A 140 0.67 -3.57 6.98
N ARG A 141 0.06 -3.19 8.11
CA ARG A 141 0.61 -3.39 9.45
C ARG A 141 0.78 -4.88 9.80
N ILE A 142 -0.18 -5.72 9.44
CA ILE A 142 -0.08 -7.18 9.59
C ILE A 142 1.10 -7.69 8.75
N CYS A 143 1.19 -7.31 7.48
CA CYS A 143 2.31 -7.70 6.61
C CYS A 143 3.67 -7.28 7.20
N HIS A 144 3.77 -6.07 7.73
CA HIS A 144 4.98 -5.59 8.40
C HIS A 144 5.34 -6.40 9.65
N LYS A 145 4.38 -6.66 10.55
CA LYS A 145 4.62 -7.48 11.76
C LYS A 145 4.92 -8.96 11.47
N LEU A 146 4.55 -9.43 10.28
CA LEU A 146 4.89 -10.75 9.76
C LEU A 146 6.22 -10.75 8.98
N GLU A 147 6.90 -9.61 8.87
CA GLU A 147 8.14 -9.44 8.11
C GLU A 147 8.01 -9.81 6.61
N ILE A 148 6.84 -9.55 6.03
CA ILE A 148 6.55 -9.80 4.60
C ILE A 148 6.23 -8.48 3.87
N THR A 149 6.97 -7.43 4.21
CA THR A 149 6.90 -6.14 3.49
C THR A 149 7.71 -6.27 2.19
N PRO A 150 7.21 -5.75 1.04
CA PRO A 150 7.99 -5.74 -0.19
C PRO A 150 9.37 -5.11 -0.01
N LEU A 151 10.39 -5.69 -0.64
CA LEU A 151 11.79 -5.34 -0.40
C LEU A 151 12.07 -3.84 -0.62
N TYR A 152 11.60 -3.28 -1.74
CA TYR A 152 11.80 -1.87 -2.06
C TYR A 152 11.16 -0.92 -1.03
N ILE A 153 10.00 -1.30 -0.49
CA ILE A 153 9.31 -0.52 0.55
C ILE A 153 10.09 -0.61 1.88
N GLN A 154 10.64 -1.78 2.21
CA GLN A 154 11.47 -1.92 3.40
C GLN A 154 12.80 -1.16 3.25
N ASP A 155 13.38 -1.15 2.06
CA ASP A 155 14.62 -0.42 1.76
C ASP A 155 14.45 1.09 1.94
N THR A 156 13.29 1.63 1.54
CA THR A 156 12.92 3.03 1.80
C THR A 156 12.90 3.38 3.31
N VAL A 157 12.54 2.43 4.17
CA VAL A 157 12.58 2.64 5.63
C VAL A 157 14.02 2.56 6.14
N ASN A 158 14.82 1.66 5.58
CA ASN A 158 16.23 1.51 5.95
C ASN A 158 17.04 2.74 5.56
N SER A 159 16.81 3.29 4.36
CA SER A 159 17.44 4.53 3.89
C SER A 159 17.11 5.68 4.83
N HIS A 160 15.84 5.83 5.21
CA HIS A 160 15.42 6.87 6.13
C HIS A 160 16.08 6.71 7.51
N SER A 161 16.22 5.48 8.01
CA SER A 161 16.90 5.24 9.28
C SER A 161 18.41 5.52 9.24
N ALA A 162 19.05 5.35 8.09
CA ALA A 162 20.50 5.50 7.95
C ALA A 162 20.93 6.91 7.52
N THR A 163 20.12 7.57 6.68
CA THR A 163 20.47 8.82 5.99
C THR A 163 19.47 9.95 6.22
N MET A 164 18.44 9.72 7.05
CA MET A 164 17.33 10.65 7.30
C MET A 164 16.51 11.02 6.05
N ASN A 165 16.67 10.32 4.93
CA ASN A 165 15.86 10.47 3.72
C ASN A 165 15.53 9.12 3.08
N GLN A 166 14.51 9.11 2.20
CA GLN A 166 13.98 7.91 1.57
C GLN A 166 14.80 7.38 0.38
N MET A 167 15.88 8.06 -0.03
CA MET A 167 16.55 7.81 -1.32
C MET A 167 18.01 7.37 -1.19
N TRP A 168 18.50 7.06 0.02
CA TRP A 168 19.91 6.77 0.29
C TRP A 168 20.85 7.91 -0.12
N VAL A 169 20.33 9.13 -0.22
CA VAL A 169 21.12 10.31 -0.59
C VAL A 169 21.95 10.72 0.62
N LYS A 170 23.25 10.89 0.44
CA LYS A 170 24.08 11.41 1.53
C LYS A 170 23.98 12.93 1.61
N GLU A 171 24.39 13.48 2.75
CA GLU A 171 24.34 14.92 3.00
C GLU A 171 25.22 15.71 2.02
N ASP A 172 26.41 15.19 1.68
CA ASP A 172 27.30 15.78 0.68
C ASP A 172 26.69 15.73 -0.73
N GLU A 173 26.16 14.57 -1.13
CA GLU A 173 25.47 14.40 -2.43
C GLU A 173 24.24 15.31 -2.57
N TRP A 174 23.53 15.57 -1.47
CA TRP A 174 22.41 16.50 -1.44
C TRP A 174 22.85 17.94 -1.71
N ILE A 175 23.90 18.40 -1.04
CA ILE A 175 24.46 19.75 -1.22
C ILE A 175 24.94 19.94 -2.66
N ASP A 176 25.65 18.96 -3.21
CA ASP A 176 26.14 19.00 -4.59
C ASP A 176 24.98 19.05 -5.60
N THR A 177 23.91 18.28 -5.35
CA THR A 177 22.71 18.30 -6.19
C THR A 177 22.03 19.68 -6.20
N LEU A 178 21.98 20.35 -5.05
CA LEU A 178 21.40 21.69 -4.95
C LEU A 178 22.26 22.75 -5.64
N GLN A 179 23.59 22.64 -5.58
CA GLN A 179 24.48 23.53 -6.32
C GLN A 179 24.30 23.35 -7.82
N TRP A 180 24.22 22.10 -8.29
CA TRP A 180 23.92 21.81 -9.70
C TRP A 180 22.55 22.36 -10.14
N GLN A 181 21.50 22.18 -9.33
CA GLN A 181 20.18 22.77 -9.63
C GLN A 181 20.20 24.30 -9.61
N GLU A 182 20.99 24.93 -8.74
CA GLU A 182 21.18 26.39 -8.71
C GLU A 182 21.85 26.87 -10.00
N GLU A 183 22.86 26.15 -10.51
CA GLU A 183 23.54 26.46 -11.78
C GLU A 183 22.60 26.32 -12.98
N ASP A 184 21.91 25.19 -13.13
CA ASP A 184 20.95 24.95 -14.22
C ASP A 184 19.83 26.01 -14.21
N ALA A 185 19.26 26.31 -13.03
CA ALA A 185 18.16 27.26 -12.93
C ALA A 185 18.59 28.73 -13.16
N ARG A 186 19.89 29.05 -13.09
CA ARG A 186 20.40 30.39 -13.44
C ARG A 186 20.38 30.68 -14.93
N GLU A 187 20.26 29.67 -15.79
CA GLU A 187 20.06 29.88 -17.23
C GLU A 187 18.75 30.63 -17.50
N GLU A 188 17.71 30.37 -16.69
CA GLU A 188 16.42 31.07 -16.75
C GLU A 188 16.35 32.26 -15.79
N PHE A 189 16.99 32.14 -14.62
CA PHE A 189 16.92 33.12 -13.54
C PHE A 189 18.32 33.54 -13.04
N GLU A 190 18.95 34.49 -13.73
CA GLU A 190 20.37 34.88 -13.56
C GLU A 190 20.83 35.06 -12.09
N ASN A 191 19.98 35.58 -11.21
CA ASN A 191 20.30 35.85 -9.81
C ASN A 191 19.75 34.83 -8.81
N LEU A 192 19.28 33.66 -9.27
CA LEU A 192 18.74 32.64 -8.39
C LEU A 192 19.83 32.09 -7.46
N ARG A 193 19.44 31.94 -6.18
CA ARG A 193 20.20 31.26 -5.13
C ARG A 193 19.32 30.24 -4.43
N ILE A 194 19.90 29.09 -4.12
CA ILE A 194 19.34 28.08 -3.21
C ILE A 194 20.16 28.12 -1.92
N PRO A 195 19.77 28.95 -0.93
CA PRO A 195 20.52 29.08 0.30
C PRO A 195 20.34 27.85 1.20
N LEU A 196 21.45 27.34 1.72
CA LEU A 196 21.51 26.25 2.70
C LEU A 196 21.70 26.82 4.11
N ASP A 197 20.94 26.30 5.08
CA ASP A 197 21.04 26.64 6.51
C ASP A 197 21.16 28.13 6.81
N LYS A 198 20.43 28.96 6.05
CA LYS A 198 20.44 30.41 6.23
C LYS A 198 19.66 30.80 7.47
N ASP A 199 20.38 31.23 8.49
CA ASP A 199 19.79 31.83 9.69
C ASP A 199 18.90 33.02 9.34
N GLY A 200 17.71 33.04 9.95
CA GLY A 200 16.72 34.11 9.74
C GLY A 200 16.00 34.07 8.40
N ALA A 201 15.99 32.93 7.69
CA ALA A 201 15.15 32.75 6.51
C ALA A 201 13.65 32.83 6.86
N ASP A 202 12.87 33.53 6.03
CA ASP A 202 11.42 33.62 6.19
C ASP A 202 10.69 32.30 5.87
N ILE A 203 11.30 31.46 5.03
CA ILE A 203 10.72 30.21 4.54
C ILE A 203 11.79 29.11 4.61
N MET A 204 11.43 28.00 5.25
CA MET A 204 12.19 26.74 5.20
C MET A 204 11.47 25.78 4.26
N TYR A 205 12.18 25.28 3.24
CA TYR A 205 11.73 24.21 2.38
C TYR A 205 12.44 22.91 2.77
N SER A 206 11.69 21.88 3.14
CA SER A 206 12.21 20.54 3.41
C SER A 206 11.60 19.54 2.44
N VAL A 207 12.40 18.53 2.07
CA VAL A 207 12.00 17.39 1.21
C VAL A 207 11.85 16.14 2.05
#